data_AF-A0A7J9YNI0-F1
#
_entry.id   AF-A0A7J9YNI0-F1
#
_cell.length_a   1.000
_cell.length_b   1.000
_cell.length_c   1.000
_cell.angle_alpha   90.00
_cell.angle_beta   90.00
_cell.angle_gamma   90.00
#
_symmetry.space_group_name_H-M   'P 1'
#
loop_
_entity.id
_entity.type
_entity.pdbx_description
1 polymer ?
#
loop_
_entity_poly.entity_id
_entity_poly.type
_entity_poly.pdbx_seq_one_letter_code
_entity_poly.pdbx_strand_id
1 'polypeptide(L)'
;MRRIDYVISYVRSLERSVAFYRDVIGMEVRIEGDGYVEFAMDNTKFALFERARLPELIGSNSGEAPCGEIGFIVDDVNAESERLRTAGVEILTGPVDRPWRERTLHIADPDGNIVEYAQKL
;
A
#
# COMPACT_ATOMS: atom_id res chain seq x y z
N MET A 1 14.30 -20.94 -8.80
CA MET A 1 13.92 -20.33 -7.50
C MET A 1 12.67 -19.49 -7.73
N ARG A 2 11.68 -19.50 -6.83
CA ARG A 2 10.43 -18.72 -6.99
C ARG A 2 10.60 -17.33 -6.36
N ARG A 3 10.01 -16.30 -6.98
CA ARG A 3 10.01 -14.89 -6.54
C ARG A 3 8.60 -14.31 -6.75
N ILE A 4 8.20 -13.34 -5.92
CA ILE A 4 7.00 -12.52 -6.16
C ILE A 4 7.33 -11.51 -7.25
N ASP A 5 6.66 -11.58 -8.39
CA ASP A 5 6.86 -10.63 -9.50
C ASP A 5 6.01 -9.37 -9.33
N TYR A 6 4.82 -9.51 -8.74
CA TYR A 6 3.92 -8.40 -8.48
C TYR A 6 2.96 -8.70 -7.32
N VAL A 7 2.48 -7.63 -6.69
CA VAL A 7 1.35 -7.60 -5.75
C VAL A 7 0.31 -6.64 -6.33
N ILE A 8 -0.95 -7.06 -6.40
CA ILE A 8 -2.06 -6.22 -6.88
C ILE A 8 -3.09 -6.07 -5.77
N SER A 9 -3.38 -4.84 -5.39
CA SER A 9 -4.51 -4.51 -4.51
C SER A 9 -5.75 -4.23 -5.35
N TYR A 10 -6.83 -4.96 -5.07
CA TYR A 10 -8.13 -4.71 -5.70
C TYR A 10 -8.89 -3.62 -4.96
N VAL A 11 -8.99 -2.46 -5.60
CA VAL A 11 -9.50 -1.23 -4.97
C VAL A 11 -10.88 -0.86 -5.48
N ARG A 12 -11.70 -0.23 -4.63
CA ARG A 12 -13.06 0.21 -5.03
C ARG A 12 -13.03 1.43 -5.94
N SER A 13 -11.98 2.23 -5.88
CA SER A 13 -11.81 3.44 -6.70
C SER A 13 -10.32 3.65 -6.98
N LEU A 14 -9.93 3.52 -8.26
CA LEU A 14 -8.55 3.81 -8.66
C LEU A 14 -8.17 5.25 -8.37
N GLU A 15 -9.05 6.22 -8.64
CA GLU A 15 -8.77 7.64 -8.37
C GLU A 15 -8.38 7.89 -6.90
N ARG A 16 -9.18 7.40 -5.95
CA ARG A 16 -8.92 7.57 -4.51
C ARG A 16 -7.63 6.87 -4.09
N SER A 17 -7.44 5.64 -4.55
CA SER A 17 -6.28 4.83 -4.15
C SER A 17 -4.99 5.32 -4.81
N VAL A 18 -5.01 5.75 -6.07
CA VAL A 18 -3.86 6.38 -6.73
C VAL A 18 -3.47 7.67 -6.02
N ALA A 19 -4.43 8.54 -5.67
CA ALA A 19 -4.14 9.73 -4.89
C ALA A 19 -3.49 9.38 -3.55
N PHE A 20 -3.98 8.36 -2.85
CA PHE A 20 -3.35 7.90 -1.60
C PHE A 20 -1.91 7.40 -1.81
N TYR A 21 -1.70 6.42 -2.69
CA TYR A 21 -0.37 5.85 -2.89
C TYR A 21 0.63 6.84 -3.49
N ARG A 22 0.18 7.77 -4.34
CA ARG A 22 1.04 8.82 -4.89
C ARG A 22 1.32 9.93 -3.88
N ASP A 23 0.28 10.50 -3.29
CA ASP A 23 0.41 11.75 -2.52
C ASP A 23 0.69 11.50 -1.03
N VAL A 24 0.17 10.41 -0.48
CA VAL A 24 0.39 10.03 0.92
C VAL A 24 1.61 9.13 1.04
N ILE A 25 1.71 8.05 0.26
CA ILE A 25 2.86 7.13 0.37
C ILE A 25 4.08 7.67 -0.39
N GLY A 26 3.89 8.48 -1.43
CA GLY A 26 4.99 9.05 -2.22
C GLY A 26 5.42 8.16 -3.40
N MET A 27 4.58 7.23 -3.84
CA MET A 27 4.90 6.32 -4.95
C MET A 27 4.76 7.00 -6.31
N GLU A 28 5.66 6.69 -7.24
CA GLU A 28 5.59 7.19 -8.62
C GLU A 28 4.73 6.27 -9.49
N VAL A 29 3.76 6.84 -10.22
CA VAL A 29 2.96 6.08 -11.19
C VAL A 29 3.80 5.79 -12.44
N ARG A 30 3.85 4.53 -12.86
CA ARG A 30 4.63 4.07 -14.01
C ARG A 30 3.76 3.70 -15.20
N ILE A 31 2.64 3.01 -14.96
CA ILE A 31 1.70 2.57 -15.99
C ILE A 31 0.30 2.89 -15.50
N GLU A 32 -0.54 3.42 -16.38
CA GLU A 32 -1.96 3.68 -16.09
C GLU A 32 -2.80 3.39 -17.33
N GLY A 33 -3.88 2.63 -17.15
CA GLY A 33 -4.83 2.33 -18.22
C GLY A 33 -5.70 1.10 -17.92
N ASP A 34 -6.89 1.08 -18.52
CA ASP A 34 -7.81 -0.06 -18.52
C ASP A 34 -8.11 -0.68 -17.13
N GLY A 35 -8.34 0.18 -16.14
CA GLY A 35 -8.65 -0.29 -14.78
C GLY A 35 -7.43 -0.81 -14.01
N TYR A 36 -6.22 -0.53 -14.47
CA TYR A 36 -4.95 -0.92 -13.85
C TYR A 36 -4.02 0.29 -13.69
N VAL A 37 -3.35 0.38 -12.54
CA VAL A 37 -2.28 1.36 -12.29
C VAL A 37 -1.11 0.68 -11.59
N GLU A 38 0.09 0.80 -12.14
CA GLU A 38 1.33 0.26 -11.56
C GLU A 38 2.22 1.38 -11.06
N PHE A 39 2.83 1.18 -9.89
CA PHE A 39 3.83 2.09 -9.35
C PHE A 39 5.26 1.62 -9.61
N ALA A 40 6.18 2.56 -9.74
CA ALA A 40 7.60 2.30 -9.89
C ALA A 40 8.18 1.70 -8.60
N MET A 41 8.87 0.57 -8.75
CA MET A 41 9.61 -0.13 -7.70
C MET A 41 10.75 -0.95 -8.32
N ASP A 42 11.82 -1.17 -7.56
CA ASP A 42 13.02 -1.83 -8.07
C ASP A 42 12.91 -3.37 -8.15
N ASN A 43 12.35 -3.99 -7.10
CA ASN A 43 12.49 -5.44 -6.88
C ASN A 43 11.23 -6.26 -7.16
N THR A 44 10.06 -5.63 -7.10
CA THR A 44 8.73 -6.21 -7.37
C THR A 44 7.88 -5.12 -7.99
N LYS A 45 6.68 -5.46 -8.49
CA LYS A 45 5.67 -4.47 -8.91
C LYS A 45 4.56 -4.40 -7.87
N PHE A 46 4.04 -3.20 -7.65
CA PHE A 46 2.85 -2.98 -6.86
C PHE A 46 1.88 -2.22 -7.73
N ALA A 47 0.69 -2.75 -7.84
CA ALA A 47 -0.32 -2.19 -8.70
C ALA A 47 -1.69 -2.21 -8.03
N LEU A 48 -2.57 -1.38 -8.56
CA LEU A 48 -3.96 -1.29 -8.21
C LEU A 48 -4.77 -1.78 -9.39
N PHE A 49 -5.84 -2.50 -9.10
CA PHE A 49 -6.79 -2.91 -10.13
C PHE A 49 -8.21 -2.65 -9.64
N GLU A 50 -9.06 -2.17 -10.54
CA GLU A 50 -10.43 -1.81 -10.23
C GLU A 50 -11.24 -3.05 -9.86
N ARG A 51 -11.67 -3.13 -8.59
CA ARG A 51 -12.36 -4.30 -8.05
C ARG A 51 -13.64 -4.64 -8.83
N ALA A 52 -14.33 -3.64 -9.38
CA ALA A 52 -15.53 -3.82 -10.17
C ALA A 52 -15.29 -4.63 -11.47
N ARG A 53 -14.04 -4.70 -11.96
CA ARG A 53 -13.67 -5.42 -13.17
C ARG A 53 -13.22 -6.87 -12.91
N LEU A 54 -13.22 -7.31 -11.65
CA LEU A 54 -12.84 -8.69 -11.31
C LEU A 54 -13.70 -9.77 -11.97
N PRO A 55 -15.02 -9.59 -12.16
CA PRO A 55 -15.81 -10.56 -12.93
C PRO A 55 -15.28 -10.76 -14.36
N GLU A 56 -14.76 -9.73 -15.00
CA GLU A 56 -14.18 -9.81 -16.34
C GLU A 56 -12.80 -10.48 -16.30
N LEU A 57 -11.99 -10.20 -15.28
CA LEU A 57 -10.63 -10.74 -15.13
C LEU A 57 -10.60 -12.21 -14.70
N ILE A 58 -11.43 -12.58 -13.72
CA ILE A 58 -11.38 -13.89 -13.03
C ILE A 58 -12.74 -14.60 -12.93
N GLY A 59 -13.81 -14.07 -13.54
CA GLY A 59 -15.12 -14.72 -13.56
C GLY A 59 -15.92 -14.63 -12.27
N SER A 60 -15.50 -13.83 -11.29
CA SER A 60 -16.21 -13.64 -10.02
C SER A 60 -15.89 -12.31 -9.35
N ASN A 61 -16.77 -11.86 -8.44
CA ASN A 61 -16.45 -10.82 -7.48
C ASN A 61 -15.56 -11.45 -6.40
N SER A 62 -14.31 -11.01 -6.26
CA SER A 62 -13.38 -11.55 -5.24
C SER A 62 -13.97 -11.58 -3.83
N GLY A 63 -13.33 -12.35 -2.93
CA GLY A 63 -13.64 -12.38 -1.50
C GLY A 63 -13.31 -11.07 -0.75
N GLU A 64 -13.27 -11.17 0.57
CA GLU A 64 -12.85 -10.07 1.45
C GLU A 64 -11.41 -9.59 1.15
N ALA A 65 -11.09 -8.37 1.59
CA ALA A 65 -9.73 -7.87 1.47
C ALA A 65 -8.74 -8.84 2.12
N PRO A 66 -7.51 -9.00 1.57
CA PRO A 66 -6.55 -9.94 2.12
C PRO A 66 -6.25 -9.59 3.60
N CYS A 67 -6.26 -10.61 4.46
CA CYS A 67 -5.78 -10.48 5.84
C CYS A 67 -4.25 -10.41 5.82
N GLY A 68 -3.71 -9.20 5.78
CA GLY A 68 -2.28 -8.93 5.70
C GLY A 68 -1.98 -7.45 5.50
N GLU A 69 -0.71 -7.14 5.27
CA GLU A 69 -0.22 -5.78 5.10
C GLU A 69 0.84 -5.69 4.01
N ILE A 70 1.06 -4.48 3.52
CA ILE A 70 2.18 -4.13 2.65
C ILE A 70 3.12 -3.22 3.43
N GLY A 71 4.33 -3.69 3.66
CA GLY A 71 5.36 -2.95 4.39
C GLY A 71 6.33 -2.23 3.46
N PHE A 72 6.58 -0.96 3.76
CA PHE A 72 7.58 -0.12 3.11
C PHE A 72 8.73 0.15 4.09
N ILE A 73 9.96 -0.10 3.64
CA ILE A 73 11.14 0.31 4.41
C ILE A 73 11.33 1.82 4.24
N VAL A 74 11.46 2.53 5.35
CA VAL A 74 11.76 3.96 5.38
C VAL A 74 12.93 4.27 6.31
N ASP A 75 13.57 5.41 6.08
CA ASP A 75 14.74 5.83 6.84
C ASP A 75 14.39 6.28 8.26
N ASP A 76 13.25 6.95 8.45
CA ASP A 76 12.80 7.48 9.75
C ASP A 76 11.27 7.39 9.91
N VAL A 77 10.82 6.43 10.72
CA VAL A 77 9.39 6.21 11.01
C VAL A 77 8.78 7.33 11.85
N ASN A 78 9.57 8.05 12.66
CA ASN A 78 9.05 9.19 13.42
C ASN A 78 8.79 10.38 12.50
N ALA A 79 9.71 10.65 11.56
CA ALA A 79 9.52 11.70 10.56
C ALA A 79 8.27 11.43 9.70
N GLU A 80 8.06 10.17 9.28
CA GLU A 80 6.87 9.76 8.54
C GLU A 80 5.60 9.90 9.38
N SER A 81 5.63 9.57 10.68
CA SER A 81 4.49 9.82 11.59
C SER A 81 4.08 11.29 11.60
N GLU A 82 5.02 12.22 11.72
CA GLU A 82 4.71 13.65 11.74
C GLU A 82 4.17 14.15 10.38
N ARG A 83 4.75 13.69 9.27
CA ARG A 83 4.28 13.99 7.92
C ARG A 83 2.85 13.50 7.71
N LEU A 84 2.55 12.26 8.09
CA LEU A 84 1.23 11.65 7.96
C LEU A 84 0.18 12.38 8.81
N ARG A 85 0.51 12.74 10.07
CA ARG A 85 -0.39 13.54 10.92
C ARG A 85 -0.68 14.91 10.33
N THR A 86 0.33 15.57 9.76
CA THR A 86 0.17 16.87 9.10
C THR A 86 -0.72 16.77 7.86
N ALA A 87 -0.67 15.65 7.15
CA ALA A 87 -1.54 15.33 6.02
C ALA A 87 -2.95 14.88 6.43
N GLY A 88 -3.26 14.82 7.74
CA GLY A 88 -4.57 14.38 8.24
C GLY A 88 -4.82 12.88 8.14
N VAL A 89 -3.76 12.07 7.98
CA VAL A 89 -3.86 10.62 7.91
C VAL A 89 -3.93 10.03 9.31
N GLU A 90 -4.90 9.15 9.54
CA GLU A 90 -5.04 8.42 10.79
C GLU A 90 -3.96 7.34 10.91
N ILE A 91 -3.23 7.36 12.03
CA ILE A 91 -2.27 6.32 12.40
C ILE A 91 -2.96 5.29 13.28
N LEU A 92 -3.03 4.05 12.80
CA LEU A 92 -3.64 2.92 13.51
C LEU A 92 -2.78 2.50 14.71
N THR A 93 -1.46 2.42 14.52
CA THR A 93 -0.49 2.07 15.58
C THR A 93 0.89 2.65 15.29
N GLY A 94 1.66 2.88 16.35
CA GLY A 94 3.05 3.35 16.29
C GLY A 94 3.21 4.87 16.17
N PRO A 95 4.45 5.37 16.01
CA PRO A 95 5.72 4.63 15.96
C PRO A 95 5.99 3.78 17.21
N VAL A 96 6.44 2.54 17.05
CA VAL A 96 6.78 1.64 18.16
C VAL A 96 7.92 0.70 17.81
N ASP A 97 8.82 0.45 18.75
CA ASP A 97 9.91 -0.53 18.62
C ASP A 97 9.37 -1.94 18.82
N ARG A 98 9.70 -2.83 17.89
CA ARG A 98 9.25 -4.22 17.86
C ARG A 98 10.36 -5.18 18.32
N PRO A 99 10.01 -6.36 18.87
CA PRO A 99 10.99 -7.37 19.30
C PRO A 99 11.96 -7.86 18.21
N TRP A 100 11.58 -7.70 16.93
CA TRP A 100 12.39 -8.09 15.77
C TRP A 100 13.30 -6.97 15.24
N ARG A 101 13.62 -5.97 16.08
CA ARG A 101 14.56 -4.86 15.78
C ARG A 101 14.12 -3.96 14.62
N GLU A 102 12.85 -3.60 14.64
CA GLU A 102 12.28 -2.61 13.75
C GLU A 102 11.45 -1.61 14.53
N ARG A 103 11.47 -0.34 14.12
CA ARG A 103 10.48 0.64 14.51
C ARG A 103 9.40 0.66 13.43
N THR A 104 8.14 0.52 13.82
CA THR A 104 7.04 0.40 12.86
C THR A 104 5.91 1.38 13.16
N LEU A 105 5.23 1.87 12.12
CA LEU A 105 3.93 2.56 12.20
C LEU A 105 2.97 1.95 11.17
N HIS A 106 1.68 1.94 11.45
CA HIS A 106 0.65 1.34 10.57
C HIS A 106 -0.45 2.35 10.26
N ILE A 107 -0.90 2.37 9.01
CA ILE A 107 -2.05 3.14 8.52
C ILE A 107 -2.96 2.23 7.68
N ALA A 108 -4.14 2.72 7.32
CA ALA A 108 -5.03 2.08 6.35
C ALA A 108 -5.07 2.86 5.03
N ASP A 109 -5.10 2.14 3.91
CA ASP A 109 -5.44 2.73 2.61
C ASP A 109 -6.95 3.04 2.52
N PRO A 110 -7.43 3.66 1.42
CA PRO A 110 -8.84 4.03 1.25
C PRO A 110 -9.86 2.87 1.25
N ASP A 111 -9.38 1.63 1.11
CA ASP A 111 -10.16 0.39 1.11
C ASP A 111 -9.97 -0.44 2.39
N GLY A 112 -9.14 0.03 3.32
CA GLY A 112 -8.87 -0.62 4.61
C GLY A 112 -7.71 -1.61 4.61
N ASN A 113 -6.92 -1.67 3.53
CA ASN A 113 -5.70 -2.49 3.52
C ASN A 113 -4.65 -1.88 4.44
N ILE A 114 -3.97 -2.73 5.22
CA ILE A 114 -2.95 -2.27 6.16
C ILE A 114 -1.67 -1.94 5.40
N VAL A 115 -1.13 -0.75 5.68
CA VAL A 115 0.16 -0.28 5.17
C VAL A 115 1.08 -0.03 6.35
N GLU A 116 2.23 -0.68 6.35
CA GLU A 116 3.27 -0.53 7.36
C GLU A 116 4.41 0.34 6.83
N TYR A 117 4.92 1.24 7.67
CA TYR A 117 6.24 1.82 7.49
C TYR A 117 7.17 1.22 8.53
N ALA A 118 8.30 0.67 8.07
CA ALA A 118 9.27 0.00 8.91
C ALA A 118 10.66 0.61 8.75
N GLN A 119 11.31 0.89 9.87
CA GLN A 119 12.70 1.33 9.95
C GLN A 119 13.50 0.28 10.70
N LYS A 120 14.61 -0.18 10.12
CA LYS A 120 15.54 -1.12 10.80
C LYS A 120 16.26 -0.41 11.95
N LEU A 121 16.41 -1.09 13.09
CA LEU A 121 17.11 -0.61 14.29
C LEU A 121 18.46 -1.28 14.52
#